data_AF-A0A8T5SV43-F1
#
_entry.id   AF-A0A8T5SV43-F1
#
_cell.length_a   1.000
_cell.length_b   1.000
_cell.length_c   1.000
_cell.angle_alpha   90.00
_cell.angle_beta   90.00
_cell.angle_gamma   90.00
#
_symmetry.space_group_name_H-M   'P 1'
#
loop_
_entity.id
_entity.type
_entity.pdbx_description
1 polymer ?
#
loop_
_entity_poly.entity_id
_entity_poly.type
_entity_poly.pdbx_seq_one_letter_code
_entity_poly.pdbx_strand_id
1 'polypeptide(L)'
;MPKEIINEEEITLPQVKKILTQRGKEGELSFQQSITLEHASSFAKMAPAISAKLVEKLMKDYSLSRSQAVQVVNISPINPE
;
A
#
# COMPACT_ATOMS: atom_id res chain seq x y z
N MET A 1 15.12 -11.55 11.91
CA MET A 1 14.45 -10.41 12.58
C MET A 1 15.50 -9.32 12.78
N PRO A 2 15.20 -8.04 12.47
CA PRO A 2 16.11 -6.94 12.78
C PRO A 2 16.38 -6.89 14.30
N LYS A 3 17.56 -6.39 14.68
CA LYS A 3 17.95 -6.28 16.10
C LYS A 3 17.15 -5.21 16.84
N GLU A 4 16.66 -4.21 16.11
CA GLU A 4 15.83 -3.11 16.59
C GLU A 4 15.01 -2.56 15.41
N ILE A 5 13.77 -2.13 15.65
CA ILE A 5 12.92 -1.47 14.66
C ILE A 5 13.06 0.04 14.86
N ILE A 6 13.64 0.73 13.88
CA ILE A 6 13.87 2.18 13.93
C ILE A 6 12.63 2.96 13.47
N ASN A 7 11.89 2.42 12.49
CA ASN A 7 10.64 2.98 11.98
C ASN A 7 9.80 1.88 11.34
N GLU A 8 8.48 2.04 11.40
CA GLU A 8 7.50 1.19 10.72
C GLU A 8 6.36 2.08 10.18
N GLU A 9 5.91 1.78 8.97
CA GLU A 9 4.82 2.51 8.33
C GLU A 9 3.93 1.57 7.52
N GLU A 10 2.62 1.71 7.69
CA GLU A 10 1.66 1.05 6.82
C GLU A 10 1.69 1.66 5.41
N ILE A 11 1.56 0.80 4.39
CA ILE A 11 1.56 1.18 2.98
C ILE A 11 0.34 0.64 2.25
N THR A 12 -0.05 1.31 1.17
CA THR A 12 -1.22 0.95 0.36
C THR A 12 -0.93 -0.16 -0.66
N LEU A 13 -1.96 -0.86 -1.14
CA LEU A 13 -1.84 -1.87 -2.20
C LEU A 13 -1.17 -1.32 -3.49
N PRO A 14 -1.48 -0.09 -3.96
CA PRO A 14 -0.70 0.54 -5.03
C PRO A 14 0.81 0.65 -4.74
N GLN A 15 1.21 0.98 -3.51
CA GLN A 15 2.63 1.03 -3.13
C GLN A 15 3.24 -0.37 -3.10
N VAL A 16 2.53 -1.37 -2.54
CA VAL A 16 2.94 -2.78 -2.56
C VAL A 16 3.18 -3.27 -3.99
N LYS A 17 2.23 -3.00 -4.91
CA LYS A 17 2.35 -3.33 -6.33
C LYS A 17 3.62 -2.77 -6.93
N LYS A 18 3.92 -1.48 -6.67
CA LYS A 18 5.14 -0.81 -7.16
C LYS A 18 6.40 -1.50 -6.62
N ILE A 19 6.45 -1.76 -5.31
CA ILE A 19 7.61 -2.37 -4.64
C ILE A 19 7.89 -3.76 -5.21
N LEU A 20 6.89 -4.63 -5.27
CA LEU A 20 7.05 -6.00 -5.75
C LEU A 20 7.34 -6.06 -7.26
N THR A 21 6.74 -5.17 -8.06
CA THR A 21 7.08 -5.04 -9.49
C THR A 21 8.54 -4.64 -9.68
N GLN A 22 9.04 -3.71 -8.87
CA GLN A 22 10.44 -3.31 -8.94
C GLN A 22 11.37 -4.42 -8.48
N ARG A 23 11.05 -5.09 -7.36
CA ARG A 23 11.82 -6.24 -6.88
C ARG A 23 11.88 -7.38 -7.90
N GLY A 24 10.81 -7.62 -8.65
CA GLY A 24 10.78 -8.64 -9.71
C GLY A 24 11.74 -8.37 -10.87
N LYS A 25 12.18 -7.12 -11.08
CA LYS A 25 13.22 -6.78 -12.07
C LYS A 25 14.62 -7.15 -11.62
N GLU A 26 14.83 -7.28 -10.31
CA GLU A 26 16.13 -7.62 -9.71
C GLU A 26 16.35 -9.14 -9.61
N GLY A 27 15.30 -9.93 -9.84
CA GLY A 27 15.35 -11.39 -9.83
C GLY A 27 13.98 -11.99 -9.55
N GLU A 28 13.91 -13.32 -9.59
CA GLU A 28 12.66 -14.05 -9.37
C GLU A 28 12.03 -13.73 -8.00
N LEU A 29 10.71 -13.63 -7.98
CA LEU A 29 9.91 -13.46 -6.77
C LEU A 29 9.63 -14.84 -6.16
N SER A 30 9.62 -14.92 -4.83
CA SER A 30 9.12 -16.13 -4.17
C SER A 30 7.63 -16.33 -4.47
N PHE A 31 7.12 -17.55 -4.26
CA PHE A 31 5.70 -17.86 -4.43
C PHE A 31 4.78 -16.89 -3.68
N GLN A 32 5.09 -16.59 -2.41
CA GLN A 32 4.31 -15.66 -1.60
C GLN A 32 4.36 -14.23 -2.14
N GLN A 33 5.53 -13.79 -2.64
CA GLN A 33 5.69 -12.47 -3.24
C GLN A 33 4.90 -12.36 -4.55
N SER A 34 4.90 -13.42 -5.37
CA SER A 34 4.15 -13.50 -6.62
C SER A 34 2.64 -13.39 -6.39
N ILE A 35 2.08 -14.16 -5.45
CA ILE A 35 0.65 -14.08 -5.09
C ILE A 35 0.31 -12.70 -4.52
N THR A 36 1.21 -12.13 -3.70
CA THR A 36 1.00 -10.79 -3.15
C THR A 36 1.00 -9.72 -4.25
N LEU A 37 1.89 -9.84 -5.24
CA LEU A 37 1.92 -8.94 -6.39
C LEU A 37 0.66 -9.09 -7.25
N GLU A 38 0.17 -10.31 -7.45
CA GLU A 38 -1.09 -10.57 -8.14
C GLU A 38 -2.27 -9.90 -7.43
N HIS A 39 -2.41 -10.12 -6.13
CA HIS A 39 -3.43 -9.47 -5.30
C HIS A 39 -3.33 -7.94 -5.38
N ALA A 40 -2.14 -7.39 -5.14
CA ALA A 40 -1.92 -5.94 -5.21
C ALA A 40 -2.18 -5.39 -6.62
N SER A 41 -1.95 -6.17 -7.68
CA SER A 41 -2.21 -5.78 -9.06
C SER A 41 -3.71 -5.72 -9.38
N SER A 42 -4.49 -6.67 -8.85
CA SER A 42 -5.94 -6.75 -9.02
C SER A 42 -6.70 -5.68 -8.21
N PHE A 43 -6.20 -5.33 -7.03
CA PHE A 43 -6.90 -4.42 -6.10
C PHE A 43 -6.30 -3.01 -5.99
N ALA A 44 -5.21 -2.70 -6.70
CA ALA A 44 -4.70 -1.32 -6.76
C ALA A 44 -5.66 -0.42 -7.57
N LYS A 45 -6.44 0.40 -6.87
CA LYS A 45 -7.47 1.27 -7.46
C LYS A 45 -6.95 2.59 -8.04
N MET A 46 -5.69 2.94 -7.77
CA MET A 46 -5.08 4.20 -8.20
C MET A 46 -3.56 4.11 -8.31
N ALA A 47 -2.93 5.15 -8.85
CA ALA A 47 -1.48 5.21 -8.99
C ALA A 47 -0.77 5.34 -7.62
N PRO A 48 0.44 4.77 -7.44
CA PRO A 48 1.15 4.78 -6.15
C PRO A 48 1.42 6.17 -5.58
N ALA A 49 1.73 7.14 -6.45
CA ALA A 49 1.96 8.52 -6.04
C ALA A 49 0.67 9.21 -5.56
N ILE A 50 -0.47 8.89 -6.18
CA ILE A 50 -1.78 9.42 -5.80
C ILE A 50 -2.21 8.81 -4.47
N SER A 51 -2.05 7.49 -4.30
CA SER A 51 -2.40 6.82 -3.05
C SER A 51 -1.63 7.35 -1.85
N ALA A 52 -0.32 7.60 -2.02
CA ALA A 52 0.51 8.15 -0.93
C ALA A 52 0.05 9.56 -0.53
N LYS A 53 -0.22 10.44 -1.51
CA LYS A 53 -0.76 11.78 -1.25
C LYS A 53 -2.13 11.74 -0.57
N LEU A 54 -2.98 10.79 -0.94
CA LEU A 54 -4.30 10.66 -0.34
C LEU A 54 -4.22 10.17 1.11
N VAL A 55 -3.34 9.23 1.44
CA VAL A 55 -3.08 8.81 2.83
C VAL A 55 -2.67 10.01 3.67
N GLU A 56 -1.69 10.80 3.20
CA GLU A 56 -1.22 11.99 3.92
C GLU A 56 -2.35 13.02 4.13
N LYS A 57 -3.19 13.22 3.11
CA LYS A 57 -4.35 14.11 3.21
C LYS A 57 -5.35 13.62 4.26
N LEU A 58 -5.67 12.32 4.25
CA LEU A 58 -6.60 11.71 5.21
C LEU A 58 -6.09 11.82 6.65
N MET A 59 -4.79 11.61 6.87
CA MET A 59 -4.18 11.76 8.18
C MET A 59 -4.21 13.21 8.66
N LYS A 60 -3.88 14.17 7.81
CA LYS A 60 -3.76 15.60 8.18
C LYS A 60 -5.12 16.29 8.33
N ASP A 61 -6.00 16.11 7.35
CA ASP A 61 -7.24 16.89 7.26
C ASP A 61 -8.36 16.26 8.11
N TYR A 62 -8.30 14.94 8.34
CA TYR A 62 -9.37 14.19 9.01
C TYR A 62 -8.89 13.41 10.24
N SER A 63 -7.62 13.59 10.66
CA SER A 63 -7.05 12.97 11.87
C SER A 63 -7.18 11.44 11.92
N LEU A 64 -7.23 10.77 10.75
CA LEU A 64 -7.23 9.32 10.65
C LEU A 64 -5.85 8.77 11.04
N SER A 65 -5.82 7.61 11.71
CA SER A 65 -4.55 6.89 11.86
C SER A 65 -4.03 6.47 10.48
N ARG A 66 -2.72 6.29 10.32
CA ARG A 66 -2.14 5.85 9.05
C ARG A 66 -2.76 4.54 8.57
N SER A 67 -2.92 3.57 9.47
CA SER A 67 -3.61 2.30 9.19
C SER A 67 -5.04 2.51 8.66
N GLN A 68 -5.85 3.36 9.30
CA GLN A 68 -7.21 3.67 8.80
C GLN A 68 -7.18 4.35 7.43
N ALA A 69 -6.32 5.35 7.25
CA ALA A 69 -6.17 6.06 5.99
C ALA A 69 -5.74 5.11 4.86
N VAL A 70 -4.80 4.20 5.11
CA VAL A 70 -4.37 3.17 4.16
C VAL A 70 -5.54 2.27 3.75
N GLN A 71 -6.37 1.83 4.70
CA GLN A 71 -7.54 1.00 4.37
C GLN A 71 -8.58 1.76 3.57
N VAL A 72 -8.87 3.01 3.90
CA VAL A 72 -9.76 3.87 3.11
C VAL A 72 -9.24 4.01 1.68
N VAL A 73 -7.93 4.20 1.48
CA VAL A 73 -7.32 4.29 0.14
C VAL A 73 -7.37 2.96 -0.62
N ASN A 74 -7.17 1.83 0.06
CA ASN A 74 -7.26 0.50 -0.55
C ASN A 74 -8.69 0.16 -0.99
N ILE A 75 -9.66 0.45 -0.12
CA ILE A 75 -11.09 0.20 -0.37
C ILE A 75 -11.66 1.22 -1.35
N SER A 76 -11.20 2.47 -1.33
CA SER A 76 -11.73 3.58 -2.14
C SER A 76 -13.26 3.59 -2.21
N PRO A 77 -13.95 3.67 -1.05
CA PRO A 77 -15.40 3.65 -1.03
C PRO A 77 -15.96 4.87 -1.77
N ILE A 78 -17.04 4.66 -2.53
CA ILE A 78 -17.75 5.72 -3.26
C ILE A 78 -19.08 6.09 -2.62
N ASN A 79 -19.56 5.25 -1.70
CA ASN A 79 -20.83 5.38 -0.99
C ASN A 79 -20.59 5.19 0.53
N PRO A 80 -21.47 5.73 1.38
CA PRO A 80 -21.39 5.58 2.84
C PRO A 80 -21.88 4.21 3.35
N GLU A 81 -22.69 3.50 2.55
CA GLU A 81 -23.14 2.12 2.77
C GLU A 81 -22.22 1.11 2.08
#